data_AF-A0A1I4CFL7-F1
#
_entry.id   AF-A0A1I4CFL7-F1
#
_cell.length_a   1.000
_cell.length_b   1.000
_cell.length_c   1.000
_cell.angle_alpha   90.00
_cell.angle_beta   90.00
_cell.angle_gamma   90.00
#
_symmetry.space_group_name_H-M   'P 1'
#
loop_
_entity.id
_entity.type
_entity.pdbx_description
1 polymer ?
#
loop_
_entity_poly.entity_id
_entity_poly.type
_entity_poly.pdbx_seq_one_letter_code
_entity_poly.pdbx_strand_id
1 'polypeptide(L)'
;MTNKSSMLIVVLCLLLMTGCSLGKAKSGGSYQKNTAVLLKAIYSIDFSFSKVVGKNDSGFDILEFYPDMNPDLKFEYQSFVSENYPKAGDKYDYKQNFIEVLVIQKYADVYSKHLGKNVNALSIREKYRTVDYRKVRFTDFFKTTDYVITISEPNIQEMSHKMNAMLEEIAKFPELKRYGGGPIRTMAYRFDNQKDMKAAYYLSENVFHSAYGQLEEAITKDITQRYQYMKETGELNS
;
A
#
# COMPACT_ATOMS: atom_id res chain seq x y z
N MET A 1 -5.03 -62.40 -23.26
CA MET A 1 -3.69 -61.78 -23.23
C MET A 1 -3.85 -60.34 -22.80
N THR A 2 -3.83 -60.11 -21.49
CA THR A 2 -4.25 -58.85 -20.87
C THR A 2 -3.04 -57.94 -20.61
N ASN A 3 -2.93 -56.88 -21.40
CA ASN A 3 -2.58 -55.50 -21.04
C ASN A 3 -1.44 -55.21 -20.03
N LYS A 4 -0.42 -56.06 -19.88
CA LYS A 4 0.74 -55.74 -19.04
C LYS A 4 1.57 -54.57 -19.58
N SER A 5 1.68 -54.43 -20.91
CA SER A 5 2.42 -53.32 -21.54
C SER A 5 1.71 -51.97 -21.39
N SER A 6 0.38 -51.96 -21.44
CA SER A 6 -0.43 -50.75 -21.28
C SER A 6 -0.38 -50.21 -19.84
N MET A 7 -0.31 -51.11 -18.85
CA MET A 7 -0.21 -50.72 -17.43
C MET A 7 1.16 -50.11 -17.10
N LEU A 8 2.24 -50.60 -17.71
CA LEU A 8 3.59 -50.05 -17.53
C LEU A 8 3.70 -48.62 -18.10
N ILE A 9 3.07 -48.36 -19.25
CA ILE A 9 3.04 -47.03 -19.87
C ILE A 9 2.21 -46.05 -19.03
N VAL A 10 1.06 -46.48 -18.50
CA VAL A 10 0.24 -45.63 -17.63
C VAL A 10 0.97 -45.29 -16.32
N VAL A 11 1.71 -46.23 -15.75
CA VAL A 11 2.55 -45.98 -14.55
C VAL A 11 3.72 -45.05 -14.87
N LEU A 12 4.39 -45.20 -16.02
CA LEU A 12 5.45 -44.29 -16.45
C LEU A 12 4.92 -42.87 -16.70
N CYS A 13 3.75 -42.73 -17.33
CA CYS A 13 3.09 -41.44 -17.55
C CYS A 13 2.66 -40.80 -16.23
N LEU A 14 2.18 -41.58 -15.25
CA LEU A 14 1.87 -41.08 -13.90
C LEU A 14 3.14 -40.64 -13.14
N LEU A 15 4.26 -41.35 -13.29
CA LEU A 15 5.56 -40.97 -12.71
C LEU A 15 6.19 -39.74 -13.39
N LEU A 16 5.95 -39.53 -14.68
CA LEU A 16 6.35 -38.31 -15.39
C LEU A 16 5.46 -37.10 -15.03
N MET A 17 4.18 -37.34 -14.69
CA MET A 17 3.25 -36.28 -14.26
C MET A 17 3.48 -35.83 -12.81
N THR A 18 4.06 -36.66 -11.94
CA THR A 18 4.47 -36.24 -10.58
C THR A 18 5.78 -35.45 -10.56
N GLY A 19 6.57 -35.48 -11.64
CA GLY A 19 7.82 -34.72 -11.79
C GLY A 19 7.65 -33.26 -12.23
N CYS A 20 6.46 -32.84 -12.68
CA CYS A 20 6.26 -31.51 -13.27
C CYS A 20 5.53 -30.49 -12.37
N SER A 21 5.22 -30.81 -11.10
CA SER A 21 4.62 -29.85 -10.15
C SER A 21 5.39 -29.69 -8.83
N LEU A 22 6.46 -30.46 -8.61
CA LEU A 22 7.34 -30.32 -7.46
C LEU A 22 8.47 -29.33 -7.76
N GLY A 23 8.18 -28.05 -7.52
CA GLY A 23 9.21 -27.04 -7.31
C GLY A 23 9.54 -26.18 -8.52
N LYS A 24 8.60 -25.32 -8.94
CA LYS A 24 9.06 -23.98 -9.35
C LYS A 24 9.87 -23.43 -8.19
N ALA A 25 11.12 -23.03 -8.42
CA ALA A 25 11.94 -22.40 -7.39
C ALA A 25 11.11 -21.29 -6.72
N LYS A 26 10.87 -21.43 -5.42
CA LYS A 26 10.00 -20.52 -4.64
C LYS A 26 10.65 -19.12 -4.43
N SER A 27 11.74 -18.85 -5.12
CA SER A 27 12.61 -17.66 -5.02
C SER A 27 13.53 -17.57 -6.24
N GLY A 28 13.96 -16.35 -6.59
CA GLY A 28 14.80 -16.05 -7.77
C GLY A 28 15.15 -14.56 -7.88
N GLY A 29 15.91 -14.17 -8.92
CA GLY A 29 16.48 -12.81 -9.05
C GLY A 29 15.49 -11.64 -8.98
N SER A 30 14.22 -11.87 -9.34
CA SER A 30 13.14 -10.87 -9.18
C SER A 30 12.92 -10.49 -7.70
N TYR A 31 12.99 -11.47 -6.79
CA TYR A 31 12.82 -11.25 -5.35
C TYR A 31 13.98 -10.48 -4.73
N GLN A 32 15.20 -10.72 -5.22
CA GLN A 32 16.38 -9.97 -4.79
C GLN A 32 16.24 -8.49 -5.16
N LYS A 33 15.85 -8.21 -6.41
CA LYS A 33 15.64 -6.84 -6.90
C LYS A 33 14.55 -6.11 -6.12
N ASN A 34 13.40 -6.75 -5.91
CA ASN A 34 12.28 -6.14 -5.17
C ASN A 34 12.65 -5.86 -3.71
N THR A 35 13.43 -6.74 -3.09
CA THR A 35 13.92 -6.56 -1.72
C THR A 35 14.91 -5.41 -1.62
N ALA A 36 15.90 -5.32 -2.51
CA ALA A 36 16.86 -4.20 -2.55
C ALA A 36 16.14 -2.85 -2.67
N VAL A 37 15.16 -2.79 -3.58
CA VAL A 37 14.33 -1.60 -3.81
C VAL A 37 13.54 -1.23 -2.55
N LEU A 38 13.00 -2.22 -1.83
CA LEU A 38 12.30 -1.96 -0.58
C LEU A 38 13.24 -1.45 0.51
N LEU A 39 14.39 -2.10 0.72
CA LEU A 39 15.37 -1.69 1.73
C LEU A 39 15.86 -0.26 1.45
N LYS A 40 16.07 0.11 0.18
CA LYS A 40 16.37 1.48 -0.21
C LYS A 40 15.26 2.46 0.16
N ALA A 41 14.00 2.10 -0.03
CA ALA A 41 12.89 2.95 0.36
C ALA A 41 12.82 3.15 1.89
N ILE A 42 13.12 2.13 2.68
CA ILE A 42 13.05 2.17 4.15
C ILE A 42 14.18 3.04 4.74
N TYR A 43 15.40 2.84 4.27
CA TYR A 43 16.59 3.46 4.87
C TYR A 43 17.16 4.62 4.05
N SER A 44 16.56 4.94 2.91
CA SER A 44 17.00 6.00 1.98
C SER A 44 18.45 5.86 1.49
N ILE A 45 18.98 4.63 1.44
CA ILE A 45 20.34 4.28 1.01
C ILE A 45 20.31 3.03 0.13
N ASP A 46 21.26 2.87 -0.77
CA ASP A 46 21.31 1.69 -1.64
C ASP A 46 21.72 0.42 -0.90
N PHE A 47 21.15 -0.71 -1.30
CA PHE A 47 21.45 -2.03 -0.76
C PHE A 47 21.79 -3.00 -1.88
N SER A 48 22.83 -3.78 -1.64
CA SER A 48 23.25 -4.86 -2.52
C SER A 48 22.90 -6.21 -1.93
N PHE A 49 22.42 -7.10 -2.80
CA PHE A 49 22.23 -8.49 -2.44
C PHE A 49 23.60 -9.13 -2.17
N SER A 50 23.70 -9.85 -1.05
CA SER A 50 24.88 -10.61 -0.69
C SER A 50 24.76 -12.05 -1.17
N LYS A 51 23.87 -12.82 -0.55
CA LYS A 51 23.70 -14.25 -0.79
C LYS A 51 22.38 -14.76 -0.22
N VAL A 52 22.03 -15.99 -0.58
CA VAL A 52 21.01 -16.76 0.13
C VAL A 52 21.69 -17.38 1.35
N VAL A 53 21.22 -17.05 2.57
CA VAL A 53 21.81 -17.55 3.84
C VAL A 53 21.12 -18.81 4.36
N GLY A 54 19.98 -19.16 3.80
CA GLY A 54 19.24 -20.35 4.17
C GLY A 54 17.86 -20.36 3.56
N LYS A 55 17.02 -21.25 4.05
CA LYS A 55 15.59 -21.26 3.77
C LYS A 55 14.81 -21.15 5.07
N ASN A 56 13.67 -20.48 5.03
CA ASN A 56 12.74 -20.50 6.16
C ASN A 56 12.00 -21.85 6.21
N ASP A 57 11.24 -22.06 7.29
CA ASP A 57 10.50 -23.30 7.55
C ASP A 57 9.50 -23.67 6.43
N SER A 58 9.10 -22.67 5.64
CA SER A 58 8.18 -22.77 4.50
C SER A 58 8.88 -23.08 3.16
N GLY A 59 10.22 -23.13 3.17
CA GLY A 59 11.08 -23.42 2.02
C GLY A 59 11.39 -22.23 1.12
N PHE A 60 11.18 -20.98 1.56
CA PHE A 60 11.61 -19.76 0.84
C PHE A 60 13.02 -19.37 1.21
N ASP A 61 13.77 -18.84 0.23
CA ASP A 61 15.12 -18.33 0.48
C ASP A 61 15.10 -17.14 1.44
N ILE A 62 16.03 -17.19 2.40
CA ILE A 62 16.40 -16.06 3.25
C ILE A 62 17.50 -15.30 2.53
N LEU A 63 17.21 -14.05 2.16
CA LEU A 63 18.11 -13.23 1.35
C LEU A 63 18.90 -12.29 2.25
N GLU A 64 20.22 -12.36 2.23
CA GLU A 64 21.08 -11.41 2.93
C GLU A 64 21.37 -10.19 2.03
N PHE A 65 21.27 -9.00 2.60
CA PHE A 65 21.59 -7.72 1.98
C PHE A 65 22.58 -6.94 2.86
N TYR A 66 23.29 -6.00 2.25
CA TYR A 66 24.08 -5.00 2.97
C TYR A 66 23.89 -3.62 2.35
N PRO A 67 23.97 -2.53 3.14
CA PRO A 67 23.94 -1.19 2.60
C PRO A 67 25.26 -0.89 1.89
N ASP A 68 25.21 -0.27 0.71
CA ASP A 68 26.40 0.00 -0.10
C ASP A 68 27.39 0.92 0.62
N MET A 69 26.89 1.78 1.50
CA MET A 69 27.70 2.68 2.32
C MET A 69 28.44 2.00 3.49
N ASN A 70 28.00 0.81 3.91
CA ASN A 70 28.66 0.03 4.97
C ASN A 70 28.42 -1.47 4.78
N PRO A 71 29.24 -2.15 3.94
CA PRO A 71 29.06 -3.56 3.62
C PRO A 71 29.19 -4.53 4.80
N ASP A 72 29.75 -4.10 5.94
CA ASP A 72 29.92 -4.95 7.12
C ASP A 72 28.60 -5.17 7.86
N LEU A 73 27.60 -4.30 7.66
CA LEU A 73 26.26 -4.48 8.21
C LEU A 73 25.46 -5.44 7.34
N LYS A 74 25.06 -6.58 7.91
CA LYS A 74 24.27 -7.60 7.22
C LYS A 74 22.81 -7.58 7.68
N PHE A 75 21.91 -7.61 6.72
CA PHE A 75 20.46 -7.66 6.92
C PHE A 75 19.94 -8.95 6.32
N GLU A 76 19.40 -9.82 7.15
CA GLU A 76 18.68 -11.00 6.67
C GLU A 76 17.23 -10.60 6.35
N TYR A 77 16.93 -10.56 5.07
CA TYR A 77 15.61 -10.33 4.56
C TYR A 77 14.97 -11.66 4.16
N GLN A 78 14.26 -12.22 5.13
CA GLN A 78 13.33 -13.31 4.90
C GLN A 78 12.17 -12.73 4.10
N SER A 79 12.07 -13.07 2.81
CA SER A 79 11.02 -12.54 1.95
C SER A 79 9.65 -12.51 2.64
N PHE A 80 8.90 -11.41 2.44
CA PHE A 80 7.50 -11.21 2.87
C PHE A 80 6.51 -12.22 2.23
N VAL A 81 6.91 -13.47 2.03
CA VAL A 81 5.98 -14.59 2.08
C VAL A 81 6.13 -15.19 3.48
N SER A 82 5.73 -14.40 4.49
CA SER A 82 5.34 -15.00 5.75
C SER A 82 4.20 -15.98 5.41
N GLU A 83 4.21 -17.17 5.99
CA GLU A 83 3.06 -18.09 6.00
C GLU A 83 1.77 -17.48 6.56
N ASN A 84 1.80 -16.25 7.08
CA ASN A 84 0.64 -15.37 7.23
C ASN A 84 0.32 -14.60 5.94
N TYR A 85 0.51 -15.21 4.78
CA TYR A 85 -0.31 -14.88 3.63
C TYR A 85 -1.76 -15.07 4.10
N PRO A 86 -2.66 -14.11 3.86
CA PRO A 86 -3.97 -14.13 4.46
C PRO A 86 -4.61 -15.52 4.27
N LYS A 87 -4.99 -16.15 5.39
CA LYS A 87 -5.85 -17.34 5.30
C LYS A 87 -7.13 -16.87 4.59
N ALA A 88 -7.86 -17.78 3.94
CA ALA A 88 -9.10 -17.47 3.22
C ALA A 88 -10.19 -16.73 4.06
N GLY A 89 -9.98 -16.47 5.36
CA GLY A 89 -10.83 -15.67 6.24
C GLY A 89 -10.28 -14.28 6.64
N ASP A 90 -9.11 -13.85 6.18
CA ASP A 90 -8.62 -12.49 6.44
C ASP A 90 -9.30 -11.49 5.49
N LYS A 91 -9.80 -10.38 6.05
CA LYS A 91 -10.66 -9.43 5.31
C LYS A 91 -9.88 -8.49 4.38
N TYR A 92 -8.59 -8.26 4.64
CA TYR A 92 -7.81 -7.20 3.97
C TYR A 92 -6.43 -7.67 3.49
N ASP A 93 -5.99 -7.12 2.35
CA ASP A 93 -4.68 -7.41 1.73
C ASP A 93 -3.54 -6.70 2.47
N TYR A 94 -2.65 -7.50 3.07
CA TYR A 94 -1.46 -7.02 3.76
C TYR A 94 -0.53 -6.18 2.88
N LYS A 95 -0.35 -6.60 1.61
CA LYS A 95 0.52 -5.90 0.66
C LYS A 95 -0.01 -4.49 0.40
N GLN A 96 -1.33 -4.35 0.28
CA GLN A 96 -1.98 -3.06 0.07
C GLN A 96 -1.80 -2.14 1.29
N ASN A 97 -2.05 -2.64 2.50
CA ASN A 97 -1.84 -1.86 3.73
C ASN A 97 -0.40 -1.37 3.88
N PHE A 98 0.57 -2.23 3.54
CA PHE A 98 1.98 -1.88 3.59
C PHE A 98 2.35 -0.77 2.59
N ILE A 99 1.87 -0.86 1.34
CA ILE A 99 2.08 0.17 0.32
C ILE A 99 1.48 1.51 0.78
N GLU A 100 0.27 1.49 1.35
CA GLU A 100 -0.42 2.70 1.83
C GLU A 100 0.36 3.39 2.97
N VAL A 101 0.94 2.63 3.91
CA VAL A 101 1.82 3.18 4.97
C VAL A 101 3.08 3.84 4.37
N LEU A 102 3.73 3.18 3.39
CA LEU A 102 4.94 3.71 2.76
C LEU A 102 4.68 5.03 2.02
N VAL A 103 3.52 5.17 1.38
CA VAL A 103 3.12 6.42 0.72
C VAL A 103 3.00 7.57 1.70
N ILE A 104 2.37 7.34 2.85
CA ILE A 104 2.26 8.36 3.90
C ILE A 104 3.64 8.75 4.44
N GLN A 105 4.55 7.78 4.62
CA GLN A 105 5.93 8.06 5.05
C GLN A 105 6.72 8.84 4.02
N LYS A 106 6.62 8.46 2.74
CA LYS A 106 7.40 9.08 1.66
C LYS A 106 6.99 10.53 1.39
N TYR A 107 5.70 10.85 1.53
CA TYR A 107 5.16 12.15 1.14
C TYR A 107 4.71 13.01 2.33
N ALA A 108 5.09 12.64 3.56
CA ALA A 108 4.77 13.39 4.79
C ALA A 108 5.04 14.90 4.68
N ASP A 109 6.16 15.27 4.07
CA ASP A 109 6.54 16.67 3.87
C ASP A 109 5.66 17.37 2.83
N VAL A 110 5.30 16.67 1.75
CA VAL A 110 4.40 17.20 0.71
C VAL A 110 3.02 17.46 1.28
N TYR A 111 2.51 16.53 2.10
CA TYR A 111 1.25 16.71 2.83
C TYR A 111 1.30 17.92 3.76
N SER A 112 2.37 18.04 4.54
CA SER A 112 2.54 19.14 5.50
C SER A 112 2.63 20.49 4.81
N LYS A 113 3.37 20.56 3.69
CA LYS A 113 3.56 21.76 2.87
C LYS A 113 2.26 22.30 2.30
N HIS A 114 1.43 21.44 1.70
CA HIS A 114 0.24 21.90 0.97
C HIS A 114 -1.00 22.01 1.85
N LEU A 115 -1.17 21.13 2.83
CA LEU A 115 -2.39 21.06 3.63
C LEU A 115 -2.24 21.73 5.00
N GLY A 116 -1.04 22.21 5.35
CA GLY A 116 -0.78 22.91 6.61
C GLY A 116 -0.87 22.02 7.84
N LYS A 117 -0.83 20.69 7.65
CA LYS A 117 -0.97 19.71 8.72
C LYS A 117 0.27 18.83 8.81
N ASN A 118 0.96 18.90 9.94
CA ASN A 118 2.15 18.10 10.16
C ASN A 118 1.78 16.59 10.23
N VAL A 119 2.16 15.84 9.21
CA VAL A 119 1.95 14.40 9.14
C VAL A 119 3.16 13.68 9.74
N ASN A 120 3.06 13.33 11.02
CA ASN A 120 4.08 12.48 11.66
C ASN A 120 3.87 11.01 11.25
N ALA A 121 4.47 10.63 10.13
CA ALA A 121 4.32 9.29 9.57
C ALA A 121 4.91 8.18 10.45
N LEU A 122 5.90 8.49 11.30
CA LEU A 122 6.41 7.54 12.30
C LEU A 122 5.34 7.25 13.35
N SER A 123 4.70 8.28 13.90
CA SER A 123 3.60 8.12 14.86
C SER A 123 2.41 7.36 14.26
N ILE A 124 2.07 7.62 12.99
CA ILE A 124 1.03 6.87 12.25
C ILE A 124 1.39 5.38 12.18
N ARG A 125 2.64 5.07 11.82
CA ARG A 125 3.12 3.70 11.74
C ARG A 125 3.13 3.01 13.09
N GLU A 126 3.62 3.66 14.14
CA GLU A 126 3.63 3.07 15.48
C GLU A 126 2.22 2.83 16.02
N LYS A 127 1.30 3.79 15.84
CA LYS A 127 -0.12 3.60 16.17
C LYS A 127 -0.75 2.47 15.33
N TYR A 128 -0.42 2.36 14.05
CA TYR A 128 -0.98 1.30 13.20
C TYR A 128 -0.45 -0.09 13.56
N ARG A 129 0.81 -0.20 14.03
CA ARG A 129 1.41 -1.47 14.49
C ARG A 129 0.68 -2.09 15.68
N THR A 130 -0.07 -1.31 16.47
CA THR A 130 -0.87 -1.85 17.58
C THR A 130 -2.19 -2.45 17.12
N VAL A 131 -2.53 -2.35 15.82
CA VAL A 131 -3.76 -2.85 15.23
C VAL A 131 -3.50 -4.18 14.52
N ASP A 132 -4.44 -5.13 14.61
CA ASP A 132 -4.39 -6.34 13.79
C ASP A 132 -4.67 -5.97 12.32
N TYR A 133 -3.60 -5.70 11.56
CA TYR A 133 -3.64 -5.27 10.16
C TYR A 133 -4.29 -6.28 9.20
N ARG A 134 -4.52 -7.52 9.65
CA ARG A 134 -5.30 -8.54 8.90
C ARG A 134 -6.81 -8.25 8.96
N LYS A 135 -7.23 -7.51 10.00
CA LYS A 135 -8.62 -7.18 10.29
C LYS A 135 -8.95 -5.71 10.10
N VAL A 136 -7.96 -4.85 9.94
CA VAL A 136 -8.16 -3.40 9.76
C VAL A 136 -7.31 -2.90 8.60
N ARG A 137 -7.98 -2.40 7.55
CA ARG A 137 -7.31 -1.72 6.44
C ARG A 137 -6.64 -0.44 6.93
N PHE A 138 -5.46 -0.13 6.40
CA PHE A 138 -4.77 1.10 6.76
C PHE A 138 -5.64 2.33 6.49
N THR A 139 -6.39 2.38 5.38
CA THR A 139 -7.34 3.48 5.13
C THR A 139 -8.44 3.60 6.18
N ASP A 140 -8.90 2.49 6.77
CA ASP A 140 -9.94 2.50 7.80
C ASP A 140 -9.37 2.99 9.14
N PHE A 141 -8.14 2.56 9.46
CA PHE A 141 -7.38 3.09 10.59
C PHE A 141 -7.12 4.60 10.43
N PHE A 142 -6.65 5.04 9.26
CA PHE A 142 -6.24 6.43 9.03
C PHE A 142 -7.41 7.42 9.21
N LYS A 143 -8.65 7.01 8.87
CA LYS A 143 -9.87 7.78 9.09
C LYS A 143 -10.17 8.06 10.57
N THR A 144 -9.66 7.27 11.50
CA THR A 144 -9.90 7.46 12.94
C THR A 144 -8.79 8.26 13.62
N THR A 145 -7.79 8.69 12.85
CA THR A 145 -6.65 9.40 13.39
C THR A 145 -6.82 10.91 13.35
N ASP A 146 -6.02 11.54 14.20
CA ASP A 146 -5.74 12.96 14.25
C ASP A 146 -5.06 13.50 12.97
N TYR A 147 -4.84 12.68 11.93
CA TYR A 147 -4.29 13.08 10.63
C TYR A 147 -5.36 13.44 9.58
N VAL A 148 -6.65 13.20 9.85
CA VAL A 148 -7.77 13.58 8.95
C VAL A 148 -7.87 15.09 8.71
N ILE A 149 -7.93 15.52 7.46
CA ILE A 149 -8.10 16.94 7.08
C ILE A 149 -9.53 17.39 7.42
N THR A 150 -9.67 18.58 7.99
CA THR A 150 -10.98 19.16 8.29
C THR A 150 -11.29 20.28 7.31
N ILE A 151 -12.46 20.22 6.68
CA ILE A 151 -12.94 21.12 5.62
C ILE A 151 -14.20 21.81 6.12
N SER A 152 -14.36 23.09 5.81
CA SER A 152 -15.56 23.88 6.07
C SER A 152 -16.17 24.35 4.75
N GLU A 153 -17.47 24.65 4.71
CA GLU A 153 -18.12 25.12 3.47
C GLU A 153 -17.39 26.31 2.81
N PRO A 154 -16.96 27.35 3.54
CA PRO A 154 -16.26 28.48 2.95
C PRO A 154 -14.88 28.12 2.38
N ASN A 155 -14.25 27.03 2.84
CA ASN A 155 -12.87 26.68 2.48
C ASN A 155 -12.76 25.56 1.44
N ILE A 156 -13.88 25.02 0.93
CA ILE A 156 -13.88 23.91 -0.03
C ILE A 156 -12.96 24.22 -1.23
N GLN A 157 -13.10 25.41 -1.85
CA GLN A 157 -12.28 25.78 -3.01
C GLN A 157 -10.78 25.86 -2.67
N GLU A 158 -10.43 26.49 -1.55
CA GLU A 158 -9.05 26.58 -1.08
C GLU A 158 -8.46 25.20 -0.84
N MET A 159 -9.23 24.31 -0.20
CA MET A 159 -8.78 22.96 0.10
C MET A 159 -8.63 22.12 -1.16
N SER A 160 -9.53 22.24 -2.13
CA SER A 160 -9.40 21.58 -3.43
C SER A 160 -8.11 21.99 -4.15
N HIS A 161 -7.81 23.29 -4.16
CA HIS A 161 -6.57 23.81 -4.75
C HIS A 161 -5.32 23.22 -4.07
N LYS A 162 -5.31 23.17 -2.72
CA LYS A 162 -4.23 22.55 -1.95
C LYS A 162 -4.09 21.05 -2.24
N MET A 163 -5.21 20.32 -2.33
CA MET A 163 -5.22 18.90 -2.67
C MET A 163 -4.72 18.66 -4.11
N ASN A 164 -5.09 19.52 -5.06
CA ASN A 164 -4.57 19.46 -6.43
C ASN A 164 -3.05 19.63 -6.47
N ALA A 165 -2.54 20.71 -5.87
CA ALA A 165 -1.10 21.00 -5.83
C ALA A 165 -0.29 19.87 -5.16
N MET A 166 -0.84 19.30 -4.09
CA MET A 166 -0.28 18.13 -3.42
C MET A 166 -0.21 16.92 -4.36
N LEU A 167 -1.31 16.57 -5.05
CA LEU A 167 -1.34 15.42 -5.97
C LEU A 167 -0.40 15.62 -7.16
N GLU A 168 -0.29 16.84 -7.69
CA GLU A 168 0.68 17.19 -8.73
C GLU A 168 2.13 17.02 -8.25
N GLU A 169 2.43 17.40 -7.00
CA GLU A 169 3.77 17.21 -6.43
C GLU A 169 4.06 15.73 -6.17
N ILE A 170 3.09 14.96 -5.67
CA ILE A 170 3.21 13.51 -5.50
C ILE A 170 3.43 12.80 -6.85
N ALA A 171 2.79 13.27 -7.93
CA ALA A 171 2.96 12.71 -9.27
C ALA A 171 4.38 12.86 -9.85
N LYS A 172 5.20 13.78 -9.30
CA LYS A 172 6.61 13.95 -9.70
C LYS A 172 7.51 12.83 -9.17
N PHE A 173 7.03 12.00 -8.26
CA PHE A 173 7.77 10.86 -7.71
C PHE A 173 7.46 9.58 -8.50
N PRO A 174 8.35 9.12 -9.41
CA PRO A 174 8.09 8.00 -10.30
C PRO A 174 7.91 6.65 -9.58
N GLU A 175 8.22 6.60 -8.28
CA GLU A 175 8.16 5.40 -7.46
C GLU A 175 6.74 4.83 -7.32
N LEU A 176 5.70 5.67 -7.21
CA LEU A 176 4.30 5.21 -7.09
C LEU A 176 3.87 4.35 -8.29
N LYS A 177 4.18 4.84 -9.50
CA LYS A 177 3.91 4.14 -10.75
C LYS A 177 4.66 2.80 -10.85
N ARG A 178 5.83 2.69 -10.21
CA ARG A 178 6.67 1.48 -10.20
C ARG A 178 6.18 0.39 -9.24
N TYR A 179 5.45 0.74 -8.18
CA TYR A 179 4.93 -0.23 -7.20
C TYR A 179 3.53 -0.75 -7.52
N GLY A 180 2.97 -0.43 -8.70
CA GLY A 180 1.58 -0.75 -9.04
C GLY A 180 0.57 -0.01 -8.18
N GLY A 181 1.01 1.02 -7.45
CA GLY A 181 0.15 1.93 -6.75
C GLY A 181 -0.58 2.75 -7.79
N GLY A 182 -1.90 2.51 -7.92
CA GLY A 182 -2.78 3.53 -8.44
C GLY A 182 -2.65 4.81 -7.60
N PRO A 183 -3.40 5.86 -7.93
CA PRO A 183 -3.52 7.03 -7.09
C PRO A 183 -4.06 6.57 -5.73
N ILE A 184 -3.15 6.32 -4.80
CA ILE A 184 -3.47 5.83 -3.46
C ILE A 184 -4.29 6.93 -2.80
N ARG A 185 -5.34 6.53 -2.09
CA ARG A 185 -6.22 7.45 -1.36
C ARG A 185 -5.39 8.19 -0.32
N THR A 186 -4.88 9.35 -0.71
CA THR A 186 -3.65 9.91 -0.12
C THR A 186 -3.92 10.66 1.17
N MET A 187 -5.15 11.13 1.43
CA MET A 187 -5.58 11.52 2.77
C MET A 187 -7.09 11.53 2.93
N ALA A 188 -7.53 11.12 4.12
CA ALA A 188 -8.92 11.24 4.53
C ALA A 188 -9.25 12.69 4.91
N TYR A 189 -10.44 13.15 4.56
CA TYR A 189 -11.00 14.43 4.97
C TYR A 189 -12.35 14.24 5.67
N ARG A 190 -12.78 15.26 6.39
CA ARG A 190 -14.09 15.34 7.05
C ARG A 190 -14.59 16.78 7.06
N PHE A 191 -15.88 16.99 7.25
CA PHE A 191 -16.41 18.35 7.44
C PHE A 191 -16.34 18.77 8.91
N ASP A 192 -16.11 20.05 9.16
CA ASP A 192 -16.01 20.61 10.51
C ASP A 192 -17.35 20.58 11.28
N ASN A 193 -18.46 20.68 10.54
CA ASN A 193 -19.81 20.68 11.08
C ASN A 193 -20.53 19.32 10.97
N GLN A 194 -19.85 18.23 10.59
CA GLN A 194 -20.52 16.91 10.54
C GLN A 194 -20.92 16.40 11.93
N LYS A 195 -22.05 15.68 12.03
CA LYS A 195 -22.54 15.12 13.30
C LYS A 195 -21.66 14.00 13.82
N ASP A 196 -21.27 13.07 12.95
CA ASP A 196 -20.34 11.99 13.31
C ASP A 196 -18.89 12.40 13.04
N MET A 197 -18.22 12.97 14.04
CA MET A 197 -16.82 13.36 13.93
C MET A 197 -15.84 12.18 13.77
N LYS A 198 -16.31 10.94 13.90
CA LYS A 198 -15.51 9.72 13.64
C LYS A 198 -15.56 9.29 12.18
N ALA A 199 -16.51 9.80 11.40
CA ALA A 199 -16.59 9.54 9.97
C ALA A 199 -15.56 10.39 9.22
N ALA A 200 -14.83 9.77 8.29
CA ALA A 200 -13.97 10.49 7.36
C ALA A 200 -14.03 9.81 5.98
N TYR A 201 -13.74 10.59 4.95
CA TYR A 201 -13.95 10.28 3.55
C TYR A 201 -12.66 10.41 2.78
N TYR A 202 -12.55 9.68 1.67
CA TYR A 202 -11.49 9.87 0.70
C TYR A 202 -12.10 10.44 -0.58
N LEU A 203 -11.30 11.12 -1.39
CA LEU A 203 -11.70 11.49 -2.75
C LEU A 203 -12.15 10.25 -3.51
N SER A 204 -13.20 10.38 -4.33
CA SER A 204 -13.68 9.26 -5.14
C SER A 204 -12.65 8.85 -6.20
N GLU A 205 -12.72 7.58 -6.62
CA GLU A 205 -11.86 7.04 -7.68
C GLU A 205 -11.97 7.85 -8.99
N ASN A 206 -13.13 8.48 -9.25
CA ASN A 206 -13.37 9.27 -10.45
C ASN A 206 -12.46 10.50 -10.55
N VAL A 207 -12.07 11.09 -9.42
CA VAL A 207 -11.13 12.22 -9.37
C VAL A 207 -9.81 11.86 -10.04
N PHE A 208 -9.37 10.62 -9.89
CA PHE A 208 -8.07 10.19 -10.40
C PHE A 208 -8.08 9.69 -11.84
N HIS A 209 -9.27 9.61 -12.45
CA HIS A 209 -9.45 9.35 -13.88
C HIS A 209 -9.63 10.65 -14.68
N SER A 210 -9.61 11.81 -14.01
CA SER A 210 -9.73 13.11 -14.66
C SER A 210 -8.54 13.42 -15.55
N ALA A 211 -8.81 14.10 -16.67
CA ALA A 211 -7.76 14.51 -17.60
C ALA A 211 -6.80 15.53 -16.94
N TYR A 212 -5.59 15.63 -17.49
CA TYR A 212 -4.61 16.63 -17.08
C TYR A 212 -5.23 18.05 -17.17
N GLY A 213 -5.10 18.83 -16.10
CA GLY A 213 -5.71 20.17 -16.00
C GLY A 213 -7.17 20.20 -15.52
N GLN A 214 -7.82 19.06 -15.30
CA GLN A 214 -9.19 18.97 -14.76
C GLN A 214 -9.25 18.45 -13.31
N LEU A 215 -8.09 18.19 -12.70
CA LEU A 215 -8.01 17.53 -11.39
C LEU A 215 -8.58 18.41 -10.27
N GLU A 216 -8.28 19.71 -10.25
CA GLU A 216 -8.85 20.64 -9.25
C GLU A 216 -10.38 20.71 -9.35
N GLU A 217 -10.92 20.83 -10.57
CA GLU A 217 -12.37 20.86 -10.79
C GLU A 217 -13.03 19.55 -10.31
N ALA A 218 -12.42 18.40 -10.59
CA ALA A 218 -12.91 17.11 -10.15
C ALA A 218 -12.89 16.98 -8.62
N ILE A 219 -11.83 17.45 -7.96
CA ILE A 219 -11.73 17.48 -6.49
C ILE A 219 -12.82 18.39 -5.90
N THR A 220 -12.95 19.62 -6.40
CA THR A 220 -13.98 20.57 -5.94
C THR A 220 -15.38 19.97 -6.10
N LYS A 221 -15.66 19.36 -7.24
CA LYS A 221 -16.95 18.72 -7.50
C LYS A 221 -17.21 17.58 -6.52
N ASP A 222 -16.23 16.71 -6.27
CA ASP A 222 -16.35 15.57 -5.36
C ASP A 222 -16.67 16.01 -3.92
N ILE A 223 -15.89 16.97 -3.40
CA ILE A 223 -16.09 17.51 -2.04
C ILE A 223 -17.42 18.24 -1.93
N THR A 224 -17.77 19.07 -2.92
CA THR A 224 -19.03 19.83 -2.92
C THR A 224 -20.25 18.91 -2.96
N GLN A 225 -20.24 17.88 -3.82
CA GLN A 225 -21.33 16.91 -3.91
C GLN A 225 -21.50 16.16 -2.59
N ARG A 226 -20.40 15.78 -1.93
CA ARG A 226 -20.45 15.15 -0.61
C ARG A 226 -21.04 16.07 0.44
N TYR A 227 -20.62 17.34 0.47
CA TYR A 227 -21.13 18.34 1.41
C TYR A 227 -22.65 18.54 1.26
N GLN A 228 -23.12 18.73 0.02
CA GLN A 228 -24.56 18.91 -0.25
C GLN A 228 -25.37 17.67 0.14
N TYR A 229 -24.89 16.47 -0.19
CA TYR A 229 -25.53 15.23 0.25
C TYR A 229 -25.69 15.18 1.77
N MET A 230 -24.62 15.46 2.52
CA MET A 230 -24.66 15.43 3.99
C MET A 230 -25.57 16.53 4.56
N LYS A 231 -25.65 17.69 3.90
CA LYS A 231 -26.59 18.77 4.26
C LYS A 231 -28.04 18.32 4.07
N GLU A 232 -28.36 17.72 2.93
CA GLU A 232 -29.71 17.24 2.57
C GLU A 232 -30.17 16.07 3.43
N THR A 233 -29.27 15.16 3.83
CA THR A 233 -29.59 14.04 4.73
C THR A 233 -29.60 14.42 6.20
N GLY A 234 -29.25 15.66 6.53
CA GLY A 234 -29.16 16.14 7.91
C GLY A 234 -27.99 15.52 8.67
N GLU A 235 -26.91 15.13 8.00
CA GLU A 235 -25.67 14.65 8.60
C GLU A 235 -24.74 15.79 9.05
N LEU A 236 -25.04 17.03 8.68
CA LEU A 236 -24.36 18.24 9.15
C LEU A 236 -25.17 18.93 10.27
N ASN A 237 -24.45 19.58 11.18
CA ASN A 237 -25.01 20.53 12.13
C ASN A 237 -25.39 21.82 11.39
N SER A 238 -26.51 22.41 11.83
CA SER A 238 -27.01 23.70 11.32
C SER A 238 -26.15 24.87 11.79
#